data_AF-A0A2H6F2V8-F1
#
_entry.id   AF-A0A2H6F2V8-F1
#
_cell.length_a   1.000
_cell.length_b   1.000
_cell.length_c   1.000
_cell.angle_alpha   90.00
_cell.angle_beta   90.00
_cell.angle_gamma   90.00
#
_symmetry.space_group_name_H-M   'P 1'
#
loop_
_entity.id
_entity.type
_entity.pdbx_description
1 polymer ?
#
loop_
_entity_poly.entity_id
_entity_poly.type
_entity_poly.pdbx_seq_one_letter_code
_entity_poly.pdbx_strand_id
1 'polypeptide(L)'
;MISKTTKTLLIAAVIFVLAAWFAGCAATGRKAKTEEPPGQTTFLPKALEGAPPFIPHDVEADTECLDCHRLGENDAAITPHPERVNCIQCHIPQNTEIKPFVENTF
;
A
#
# COMPACT_ATOMS: atom_id res chain seq x y z
N MET A 1 -11.76 -46.71 -24.43
CA MET A 1 -12.63 -46.70 -23.23
C MET A 1 -11.72 -46.78 -22.00
N ILE A 2 -11.61 -45.71 -21.22
CA ILE A 2 -10.69 -45.63 -20.07
C ILE A 2 -11.27 -46.46 -18.91
N SER A 3 -10.47 -47.36 -18.35
CA SER A 3 -10.91 -48.28 -17.28
C SER A 3 -11.35 -47.51 -16.02
N LYS A 4 -12.27 -48.09 -15.25
CA LYS A 4 -12.86 -47.46 -14.06
C LYS A 4 -11.78 -47.08 -13.05
N THR A 5 -10.75 -47.91 -12.90
CA THR A 5 -9.56 -47.69 -12.05
C THR A 5 -8.70 -46.54 -12.55
N THR A 6 -8.49 -46.41 -13.87
CA THR A 6 -7.72 -45.30 -14.44
C THR A 6 -8.46 -43.97 -14.28
N LYS A 7 -9.80 -43.95 -14.36
CA LYS A 7 -10.59 -42.73 -14.08
C LYS A 7 -10.53 -42.32 -12.61
N THR A 8 -10.62 -43.26 -11.68
CA THR A 8 -10.54 -42.96 -10.24
C THR A 8 -9.17 -42.40 -9.85
N LEU A 9 -8.08 -42.95 -10.39
CA LEU A 9 -6.72 -42.44 -10.15
C LEU A 9 -6.52 -41.02 -10.70
N LEU A 10 -7.05 -40.73 -11.90
CA LEU A 10 -6.96 -39.40 -12.49
C LEU A 10 -7.76 -38.36 -11.70
N ILE A 11 -8.96 -38.69 -11.24
CA ILE A 11 -9.78 -37.79 -10.40
C ILE A 11 -9.08 -37.51 -9.06
N ALA A 12 -8.52 -38.55 -8.42
CA ALA A 12 -7.78 -38.38 -7.17
C ALA A 12 -6.54 -37.49 -7.34
N ALA A 13 -5.79 -37.66 -8.44
CA ALA A 13 -4.63 -36.82 -8.76
C ALA A 13 -5.03 -35.36 -9.00
N VAL A 14 -6.13 -35.10 -9.71
CA VAL A 14 -6.63 -33.74 -9.94
C VAL A 14 -7.08 -33.08 -8.64
N ILE A 15 -7.78 -33.81 -7.77
CA ILE A 15 -8.20 -33.30 -6.46
C ILE A 15 -6.98 -32.96 -5.58
N PHE A 16 -5.96 -33.82 -5.59
CA PHE A 16 -4.74 -33.58 -4.81
C PHE A 16 -3.96 -32.35 -5.31
N VAL A 17 -3.84 -32.18 -6.64
CA VAL A 17 -3.21 -31.00 -7.24
C VAL A 17 -4.00 -29.73 -6.94
N LEU A 18 -5.33 -29.77 -7.03
CA LEU A 18 -6.18 -28.63 -6.67
C LEU A 18 -6.06 -28.29 -5.18
N ALA A 19 -6.09 -29.28 -4.29
CA ALA A 19 -5.92 -29.06 -2.86
C ALA A 19 -4.55 -28.44 -2.52
N ALA A 20 -3.48 -28.89 -3.17
CA ALA A 20 -2.15 -28.32 -3.01
C ALA A 20 -2.08 -26.87 -3.53
N TRP A 21 -2.77 -26.56 -4.63
CA TRP A 21 -2.82 -25.21 -5.19
C TRP A 21 -3.58 -24.23 -4.29
N PHE A 22 -4.72 -24.67 -3.73
CA PHE A 22 -5.49 -23.87 -2.77
C PHE A 22 -4.77 -23.70 -1.42
N ALA A 23 -4.05 -24.71 -0.93
CA ALA A 23 -3.24 -24.58 0.27
C ALA A 23 -2.04 -23.63 0.08
N GLY A 24 -1.46 -23.60 -1.13
CA GLY A 24 -0.37 -22.70 -1.50
C GLY A 24 -0.76 -21.22 -1.48
N CYS A 25 -1.98 -20.88 -1.91
CA CYS A 25 -2.48 -19.49 -1.88
C CYS A 25 -2.62 -18.90 -0.46
N ALA A 26 -2.87 -19.73 0.55
CA ALA A 26 -3.01 -19.26 1.94
C ALA A 26 -1.64 -19.01 2.63
N ALA A 27 -0.56 -19.63 2.14
CA ALA A 27 0.76 -19.57 2.77
C ALA A 27 1.60 -18.35 2.34
N THR A 28 1.19 -17.64 1.28
CA THR A 28 1.85 -16.41 0.81
C THR A 28 1.14 -15.14 1.29
N GLY A 29 0.37 -15.23 2.38
CA GLY A 29 -0.23 -14.06 3.03
C GLY A 29 0.87 -13.04 3.35
N ARG A 30 0.87 -11.95 2.58
CA ARG A 30 1.70 -10.75 2.74
C ARG A 30 1.72 -10.41 4.23
N LYS A 31 2.89 -10.40 4.86
CA LYS A 31 3.06 -9.98 6.25
C LYS A 31 2.42 -8.60 6.40
N ALA A 32 1.48 -8.48 7.33
CA ALA A 32 0.83 -7.23 7.67
C ALA A 32 1.84 -6.29 8.34
N LYS A 33 1.85 -5.04 7.85
CA LYS A 33 2.31 -3.77 8.41
C LYS A 33 3.62 -3.75 9.23
N THR A 34 4.56 -2.95 8.74
CA THR A 34 5.68 -2.42 9.52
C THR A 34 5.17 -1.62 10.72
N GLU A 35 5.75 -1.87 11.89
CA GLU A 35 5.45 -1.20 13.16
C GLU A 35 6.35 0.07 13.25
N GLU A 36 5.84 1.23 12.79
CA GLU A 36 6.30 2.65 13.00
C GLU A 36 7.57 3.19 12.24
N PRO A 37 7.68 4.51 11.94
CA PRO A 37 6.64 5.40 11.38
C PRO A 37 7.16 6.25 10.17
N PRO A 38 6.61 6.08 8.95
CA PRO A 38 6.61 7.16 7.95
C PRO A 38 5.34 8.05 7.99
N GLY A 39 5.42 9.26 8.54
CA GLY A 39 4.25 10.14 8.64
C GLY A 39 3.32 9.68 9.75
N GLN A 40 3.67 10.02 11.00
CA GLN A 40 2.71 9.96 12.10
C GLN A 40 1.45 10.73 11.67
N THR A 41 0.26 10.29 12.08
CA THR A 41 -1.08 10.84 11.69
C THR A 41 -1.31 12.32 12.01
N THR A 42 -0.26 13.01 12.45
CA THR A 42 -0.23 14.43 12.72
C THR A 42 -0.04 15.20 11.42
N PHE A 43 -1.03 16.03 11.08
CA PHE A 43 -0.89 17.01 10.02
C PHE A 43 0.16 18.05 10.40
N LEU A 44 1.23 18.13 9.61
CA LEU A 44 2.23 19.17 9.75
C LEU A 44 1.84 20.41 8.94
N PRO A 45 2.16 21.62 9.42
CA PRO A 45 1.90 22.84 8.68
C PRO A 45 2.71 22.87 7.38
N LYS A 46 2.13 23.45 6.33
CA LYS A 46 2.86 23.78 5.11
C LYS A 46 3.93 24.82 5.42
N ALA A 47 5.07 24.75 4.73
CA ALA A 47 6.12 25.76 4.86
C ALA A 47 5.64 27.17 4.41
N LEU A 48 4.80 27.22 3.37
CA LEU A 48 4.29 28.44 2.75
C LEU A 48 2.88 28.20 2.20
N GLU A 49 2.15 29.29 1.91
CA GLU A 49 0.89 29.19 1.18
C GLU A 49 1.11 28.61 -0.23
N GLY A 50 0.21 27.74 -0.67
CA GLY A 50 0.36 27.00 -1.94
C GLY A 50 1.43 25.89 -1.97
N ALA A 51 2.27 25.74 -0.94
CA ALA A 51 3.22 24.62 -0.88
C ALA A 51 2.47 23.26 -0.79
N PRO A 52 3.02 22.17 -1.37
CA PRO A 52 2.44 20.84 -1.19
C PRO A 52 2.37 20.47 0.30
N PRO A 53 1.24 19.93 0.79
CA PRO A 53 1.18 19.37 2.14
C PRO A 53 2.08 18.15 2.28
N PHE A 54 2.63 17.96 3.48
CA PHE A 54 3.31 16.73 3.88
C PHE A 54 2.33 15.56 3.94
N ILE A 55 2.82 14.35 3.72
CA ILE A 55 2.01 13.13 3.86
C ILE A 55 1.98 12.71 5.33
N PRO A 56 0.81 12.69 6.00
CA PRO A 56 0.68 12.39 7.42
C PRO A 56 0.47 10.88 7.69
N HIS A 57 0.84 10.01 6.76
CA HIS A 57 0.66 8.57 6.88
C HIS A 57 1.74 7.85 6.08
N ASP A 58 1.90 6.57 6.36
CA ASP A 58 2.86 5.70 5.69
C ASP A 58 2.58 5.62 4.18
N VAL A 59 3.65 5.60 3.39
CA VAL A 59 3.58 5.38 1.94
C VAL A 59 4.55 4.26 1.58
N GLU A 60 3.99 3.14 1.15
CA GLU A 60 4.72 1.98 0.65
C GLU A 60 4.92 2.08 -0.86
N ALA A 61 5.89 1.33 -1.40
CA ALA A 61 6.26 1.39 -2.81
C ALA A 61 5.12 1.06 -3.80
N ASP A 62 4.10 0.33 -3.38
CA ASP A 62 2.93 -0.08 -4.15
C ASP A 62 1.64 0.66 -3.76
N THR A 63 1.75 1.81 -3.08
CA THR A 63 0.59 2.60 -2.65
C THR A 63 -0.07 3.33 -3.82
N GLU A 64 -1.32 2.97 -4.12
CA GLU A 64 -2.16 3.67 -5.10
C GLU A 64 -2.83 4.91 -4.47
N CYS A 65 -2.17 6.07 -4.58
CA CYS A 65 -2.61 7.30 -3.89
C CYS A 65 -4.04 7.72 -4.25
N LEU A 66 -4.45 7.49 -5.50
CA LEU A 66 -5.74 7.90 -6.02
C LEU A 66 -6.91 7.05 -5.49
N ASP A 67 -6.65 5.91 -4.85
CA ASP A 67 -7.72 5.09 -4.25
C ASP A 67 -8.45 5.86 -3.14
N CYS A 68 -7.73 6.72 -2.40
CA CYS A 68 -8.33 7.57 -1.37
C CYS A 68 -8.45 9.03 -1.82
N HIS A 69 -7.39 9.60 -2.42
CA HIS A 69 -7.33 11.04 -2.70
C HIS A 69 -8.11 11.50 -3.93
N ARG A 70 -8.66 10.59 -4.76
CA ARG A 70 -9.45 11.00 -5.93
C ARG A 70 -10.82 11.55 -5.55
N LEU A 71 -11.52 10.87 -4.64
CA LEU A 71 -12.88 11.21 -4.23
C LEU A 71 -12.99 11.54 -2.74
N GLY A 72 -11.88 11.46 -1.99
CA GLY A 72 -11.83 11.77 -0.57
C GLY A 72 -12.34 10.63 0.30
N GLU A 73 -12.04 9.39 -0.09
CA GLU A 73 -12.38 8.21 0.72
C GLU A 73 -11.60 8.24 2.05
N ASN A 74 -12.21 7.73 3.12
CA ASN A 74 -11.62 7.72 4.48
C ASN A 74 -11.16 9.11 4.96
N ASP A 75 -11.95 10.16 4.67
CA ASP A 75 -11.65 11.55 5.03
C ASP A 75 -10.34 12.08 4.43
N ALA A 76 -9.84 11.46 3.35
CA ALA A 76 -8.68 11.93 2.63
C ALA A 76 -8.98 13.26 1.93
N ALA A 77 -8.00 14.17 1.90
CA ALA A 77 -8.10 15.38 1.10
C ALA A 77 -8.19 15.05 -0.40
N ILE A 78 -9.14 15.65 -1.11
CA ILE A 78 -9.27 15.46 -2.56
C ILE A 78 -8.11 16.18 -3.25
N THR A 79 -7.36 15.45 -4.09
CA THR A 79 -6.29 16.04 -4.89
C THR A 79 -6.88 16.97 -5.96
N PRO A 80 -6.42 18.23 -6.05
CA PRO A 80 -6.88 19.14 -7.10
C PRO A 80 -6.21 18.86 -8.46
N HIS A 81 -5.31 17.87 -8.54
CA HIS A 81 -4.53 17.55 -9.73
C HIS A 81 -4.30 16.02 -9.88
N PRO A 82 -5.37 15.24 -10.11
CA PRO A 82 -5.27 13.78 -10.25
C PRO A 82 -4.41 13.33 -11.45
N GLU A 83 -4.19 14.21 -12.42
CA GLU A 83 -3.32 13.99 -13.58
C GLU A 83 -1.82 13.99 -13.24
N ARG A 84 -1.43 14.53 -12.07
CA ARG A 84 -0.05 14.49 -11.57
C ARG A 84 0.20 13.17 -10.84
N VAL A 85 0.38 12.11 -11.62
CA VAL A 85 0.42 10.73 -11.13
C VAL A 85 1.63 10.38 -10.25
N ASN A 86 2.72 11.16 -10.29
CA ASN A 86 3.87 10.96 -9.41
C ASN A 86 3.76 11.86 -8.16
N CYS A 87 2.87 11.49 -7.24
CA CYS A 87 2.52 12.31 -6.08
C CYS A 87 3.73 12.59 -5.17
N ILE A 88 4.61 11.60 -5.01
CA ILE A 88 5.79 11.66 -4.14
C ILE A 88 6.94 12.50 -4.71
N GLN A 89 6.78 13.03 -5.93
CA GLN A 89 7.70 14.05 -6.46
C GLN A 89 7.61 15.36 -5.66
N CYS A 90 6.43 15.68 -5.12
CA CYS A 90 6.16 16.93 -4.43
C CYS A 90 5.71 16.72 -2.98
N HIS A 91 4.93 15.67 -2.72
CA HIS A 91 4.44 15.34 -1.38
C HIS A 91 5.41 14.38 -0.71
N ILE A 92 5.96 14.78 0.44
CA ILE A 92 7.00 14.01 1.12
C ILE A 92 6.46 13.56 2.49
N PRO A 93 6.62 12.27 2.87
CA PRO A 93 6.35 11.84 4.23
C PRO A 93 7.38 12.45 5.19
N GLN A 94 6.99 12.73 6.42
CA GLN A 94 7.90 13.28 7.43
C GLN A 94 8.00 12.35 8.63
N ASN A 95 9.23 12.15 9.10
CA ASN A 95 9.49 11.52 10.39
C ASN A 95 9.81 12.64 11.40
N THR A 96 8.89 12.88 12.32
CA THR A 96 8.98 13.93 13.35
C THR A 96 9.98 13.59 14.47
N GLU A 97 10.47 12.35 14.54
CA GLU A 97 11.51 11.93 15.49
C GLU A 97 12.90 12.42 15.06
N ILE A 98 13.09 12.66 13.77
CA ILE A 98 14.35 13.14 13.20
C ILE A 98 14.38 14.67 13.27
N LYS A 99 15.28 15.20 14.08
CA LYS A 99 15.52 16.64 14.14
C LYS A 99 16.41 17.10 12.99
N PRO A 100 16.19 18.31 12.44
CA PRO A 100 17.12 18.93 11.51
C PRO A 100 18.53 19.01 12.11
N PHE A 101 19.56 18.80 11.27
CA PHE A 101 20.96 18.90 11.71
C PHE A 101 21.35 20.32 12.16
N VAL A 102 20.69 21.32 11.58
CA VAL A 102 20.84 22.74 11.92
C VAL A 102 19.46 23.38 11.88
N GLU A 103 19.21 24.35 12.76
CA GLU A 103 17.95 25.10 12.75
C GLU A 103 17.74 25.84 11.42
N ASN A 104 16.50 25.85 10.96
CA ASN A 104 16.07 26.63 9.79
C ASN A 104 15.34 27.88 10.26
N THR A 105 15.77 29.05 9.80
CA THR A 105 15.21 30.36 10.18
C THR A 105 14.31 30.97 9.10
N PHE A 106 13.93 30.18 8.10
CA PHE A 106 12.89 30.56 7.14
C PHE A 106 11.53 30.70 7.83
#